data_AF-A0A7G1NG74-F1
#
_entry.id   AF-A0A7G1NG74-F1
#
_cell.length_a   1.000
_cell.length_b   1.000
_cell.length_c   1.000
_cell.angle_alpha   90.00
_cell.angle_beta   90.00
_cell.angle_gamma   90.00
#
_symmetry.space_group_name_H-M   'P 1'
#
loop_
_entity.id
_entity.type
_entity.pdbx_description
1 polymer ?
#
loop_
_entity_poly.entity_id
_entity_poly.type
_entity_poly.pdbx_seq_one_letter_code
_entity_poly.pdbx_strand_id
1 'polypeptide(L)' 'MGHPMLDGIDYWEELRESPSQMEVCVAIFANVLELDEQGEPVNEKYAERRAATYLYSYCTGKLPPGEPDIEPWECRLY' A
#
# COMPACT_ATOMS: atom_id res chain seq x y z
N MET A 1 13.43 0.36 6.30
CA MET A 1 13.65 1.21 5.10
C MET A 1 12.34 1.20 4.34
N GLY A 2 11.78 2.38 4.04
CA GLY A 2 10.51 2.49 3.31
C GLY A 2 10.70 2.31 1.81
N HIS A 3 9.59 2.14 1.09
CA HIS A 3 9.60 2.09 -0.37
C HIS A 3 10.08 3.45 -0.93
N PRO A 4 10.96 3.51 -1.95
CA PRO A 4 11.52 4.78 -2.47
C PRO A 4 10.49 5.83 -2.90
N MET A 5 9.28 5.39 -3.24
CA MET A 5 8.13 6.27 -3.53
C MET A 5 7.74 7.17 -2.34
N LEU A 6 8.05 6.74 -1.12
CA LEU A 6 7.70 7.44 0.12
C LEU A 6 8.86 8.30 0.66
N ASP A 7 9.95 8.43 -0.09
CA ASP A 7 11.08 9.25 0.33
C ASP A 7 10.64 10.71 0.53
N GLY A 8 10.84 11.21 1.76
CA GLY A 8 10.43 12.56 2.15
C GLY A 8 8.97 12.69 2.61
N ILE A 9 8.22 11.59 2.71
CA ILE A 9 6.86 11.55 3.28
C ILE A 9 6.94 10.98 4.70
N ASP A 10 6.46 11.73 5.70
CA ASP A 10 6.35 11.23 7.08
C ASP A 10 5.04 10.44 7.27
N TYR A 11 4.95 9.30 6.60
CA TYR A 11 3.78 8.44 6.70
C TYR A 11 3.67 7.77 8.08
N TRP A 12 4.73 7.74 8.88
CA TRP A 12 4.72 7.11 10.20
C TRP A 12 3.95 7.92 11.23
N GLU A 13 4.10 9.25 11.21
CA GLU A 13 3.33 10.14 12.08
C GLU A 13 1.84 10.05 11.76
N GLU A 14 1.49 10.12 10.48
CA GLU A 14 0.11 10.01 9.98
C GLU A 14 -0.56 8.66 10.33
N LEU A 15 0.15 7.55 10.15
CA LEU A 15 -0.37 6.22 10.49
C LEU A 15 -0.53 6.01 12.00
N ARG A 16 0.28 6.70 12.82
CA ARG A 16 0.14 6.68 14.27
C ARG A 16 -1.14 7.37 14.73
N GLU A 17 -1.53 8.45 14.05
CA GLU A 17 -2.77 9.18 14.36
C GLU A 17 -4.01 8.47 13.80
N SER A 18 -3.87 7.70 12.72
CA SER A 18 -5.00 7.02 12.06
C SER A 18 -4.79 5.52 11.86
N PRO A 19 -5.04 4.68 12.88
CA PRO A 19 -4.91 3.22 12.81
C PRO A 19 -5.70 2.57 11.67
N SER A 20 -6.87 3.12 11.33
CA SER A 20 -7.71 2.62 10.21
C SER A 20 -7.00 2.71 8.85
N GLN A 21 -6.09 3.66 8.68
CA GLN A 21 -5.34 3.83 7.44
C GLN A 21 -4.22 2.80 7.33
N MET A 22 -3.63 2.42 8.47
CA MET A 22 -2.69 1.30 8.53
C MET A 22 -3.39 -0.01 8.17
N GLU A 23 -4.61 -0.24 8.67
CA GLU A 23 -5.40 -1.42 8.32
C GLU A 23 -5.67 -1.49 6.80
N VAL A 24 -6.01 -0.37 6.16
CA VAL A 24 -6.19 -0.32 4.70
C VAL A 24 -4.88 -0.56 3.96
N CYS A 25 -3.76 0.01 4.40
CA CYS A 25 -2.46 -0.24 3.80
C CYS A 25 -2.09 -1.73 3.84
N VAL A 26 -2.36 -2.40 4.96
CA VAL A 26 -2.17 -3.86 5.11
C VAL A 26 -3.15 -4.64 4.24
N ALA A 27 -4.41 -4.21 4.14
CA ALA A 27 -5.40 -4.82 3.26
C ALA A 27 -4.97 -4.80 1.80
N ILE A 28 -4.49 -3.65 1.31
CA ILE A 28 -4.00 -3.49 -0.06
C ILE A 28 -2.84 -4.44 -0.33
N PHE A 29 -1.84 -4.48 0.58
CA PHE A 29 -0.73 -5.41 0.43
C PHE A 29 -1.23 -6.86 0.37
N ALA A 30 -2.06 -7.29 1.32
CA ALA A 30 -2.53 -8.67 1.41
C ALA A 30 -3.43 -9.09 0.24
N ASN A 31 -4.32 -8.21 -0.23
CA ASN A 31 -5.23 -8.50 -1.34
C ASN A 31 -4.51 -8.56 -2.69
N VAL A 32 -3.46 -7.76 -2.87
CA VAL A 32 -2.65 -7.74 -4.10
C VAL A 32 -1.61 -8.86 -4.11
N LEU A 33 -1.16 -9.32 -2.93
CA LEU A 33 -0.15 -10.37 -2.82
C LEU A 33 -0.67 -11.68 -3.42
N GLU A 34 0.02 -12.15 -4.46
CA GLU A 34 -0.19 -13.45 -5.06
C GLU A 34 0.79 -14.45 -4.45
N LEU A 35 0.28 -15.61 -4.09
CA LEU A 35 1.05 -16.73 -3.58
C LEU A 35 1.04 -17.89 -4.60
N ASP A 36 2.15 -18.59 -4.71
CA ASP A 36 2.22 -19.84 -5.48
C ASP A 36 1.57 -21.03 -4.74
N GLU A 37 1.64 -22.21 -5.34
CA GLU A 37 1.08 -23.44 -4.77
C GLU A 37 1.69 -23.85 -3.42
N GLN A 38 2.88 -23.34 -3.09
CA GLN A 38 3.56 -23.58 -1.81
C GLN A 38 3.26 -22.49 -0.78
N GLY A 39 2.54 -21.43 -1.17
CA GLY A 39 2.25 -20.28 -0.32
C GLY A 39 3.34 -19.21 -0.35
N GLU A 40 4.28 -19.28 -1.30
CA GLU A 40 5.37 -18.31 -1.42
C GLU A 40 4.95 -17.12 -2.31
N PRO A 41 5.32 -15.87 -1.95
CA PRO A 41 4.91 -14.70 -2.69
C PRO A 41 5.60 -14.61 -4.06
N VAL A 42 4.81 -14.40 -5.12
CA VAL A 42 5.32 -14.29 -6.50
C VAL A 42 5.37 -12.84 -7.01
N ASN A 43 4.68 -11.91 -6.34
CA ASN A 43 4.57 -10.51 -6.76
C ASN A 43 4.81 -9.51 -5.62
N GLU A 44 5.58 -9.86 -4.58
CA GLU A 44 5.79 -9.06 -3.36
C GLU A 44 6.08 -7.57 -3.62
N LYS A 45 6.94 -7.27 -4.61
CA LYS A 45 7.35 -5.90 -4.94
C LYS A 45 6.21 -5.10 -5.55
N TYR A 46 5.32 -5.78 -6.28
CA TYR A 46 4.13 -5.15 -6.83
C TYR A 46 3.12 -4.86 -5.72
N ALA A 47 2.87 -5.83 -4.83
CA ALA A 47 2.01 -5.62 -3.66
C ALA A 47 2.53 -4.48 -2.75
N GLU A 48 3.84 -4.42 -2.49
CA GLU A 48 4.47 -3.34 -1.73
C GLU A 48 4.29 -1.98 -2.44
N ARG A 49 4.49 -1.94 -3.76
CA ARG A 49 4.29 -0.72 -4.56
C ARG A 49 2.84 -0.22 -4.50
N ARG A 50 1.86 -1.11 -4.50
CA ARG A 50 0.43 -0.75 -4.37
C ARG A 50 0.12 -0.18 -2.99
N ALA A 51 0.62 -0.81 -1.93
CA ALA A 51 0.50 -0.27 -0.57
C ALA A 51 1.19 1.11 -0.43
N ALA A 52 2.37 1.28 -1.04
CA ALA A 52 3.06 2.56 -1.06
C ALA A 52 2.30 3.64 -1.86
N THR A 53 1.64 3.26 -2.96
CA THR A 53 0.80 4.17 -3.76
C THR A 53 -0.34 4.72 -2.92
N TYR A 54 -0.98 3.87 -2.13
CA TYR A 54 -2.02 4.28 -1.18
C TYR A 54 -1.49 5.26 -0.15
N LEU A 55 -0.37 4.95 0.53
CA LEU A 55 0.21 5.83 1.54
C LEU A 55 0.61 7.19 0.97
N TYR A 56 1.21 7.20 -0.23
CA TYR A 56 1.52 8.44 -0.93
C TYR A 56 0.25 9.26 -1.17
N SER A 57 -0.81 8.62 -1.69
CA SER A 57 -2.07 9.30 -1.97
C SER A 57 -2.76 9.81 -0.71
N TYR A 58 -2.70 9.04 0.37
CA TYR A 58 -3.26 9.44 1.66
C TYR A 58 -2.54 10.66 2.23
N CYS A 59 -1.20 10.63 2.30
CA CYS A 59 -0.42 11.71 2.90
C CYS A 59 -0.36 12.97 2.03
N THR A 60 -0.40 12.84 0.70
CA THR A 60 -0.22 14.00 -0.22
C THR A 60 -1.50 14.47 -0.89
N GLY A 61 -2.58 13.69 -0.82
CA GLY A 61 -3.83 13.93 -1.55
C GLY A 61 -3.70 13.77 -3.07
N LYS A 62 -2.62 13.15 -3.56
CA LYS A 62 -2.32 13.00 -5.00
C LYS A 62 -1.86 11.59 -5.31
N LEU A 63 -2.15 11.11 -6.52
CA LEU A 63 -1.55 9.86 -6.99
C LEU A 63 -0.08 10.07 -7.39
N PRO A 64 0.80 9.10 -7.09
CA PRO A 64 2.15 9.11 -7.62
C PRO A 64 2.12 9.08 -9.17
N PRO A 65 3.02 9.82 -9.85
CA PRO A 65 3.03 9.86 -11.31
C PRO A 65 3.19 8.47 -11.94
N GLY A 66 2.26 8.12 -12.83
CA GLY A 66 2.28 6.86 -13.58
C GLY A 66 1.68 5.66 -12.84
N GLU A 67 1.19 5.83 -11.61
CA GLU A 67 0.43 4.79 -10.92
C GLU A 67 -1.04 4.80 -11.36
N PRO A 68 -1.67 3.62 -11.51
CA PRO A 68 -3.11 3.53 -11.63
C PRO A 68 -3.79 3.83 -10.28
N ASP A 69 -5.06 4.24 -10.36
CA ASP A 69 -5.92 4.43 -9.19
C ASP A 69 -5.93 3.17 -8.30
N ILE A 70 -6.09 3.36 -6.99
CA ILE A 70 -6.34 2.24 -6.07
C ILE A 70 -7.76 1.72 -6.30
N GLU A 71 -7.88 0.46 -6.67
CA GLU A 71 -9.18 -0.14 -6.90
C GLU A 71 -9.89 -0.47 -5.57
N PRO A 72 -11.23 -0.35 -5.49
CA PRO A 72 -11.96 -0.59 -4.24
C PRO A 72 -11.78 -1.98 -3.64
N TRP A 73 -11.45 -2.99 -4.46
CA TRP A 73 -11.20 -4.34 -3.98
C TRP A 73 -9.85 -4.48 -3.26
N GLU A 74 -8.86 -3.65 -3.59
CA GLU A 74 -7.57 -3.64 -2.90
C GLU A 74 -7.75 -3.24 -1.43
N CYS A 75 -8.68 -2.32 -1.14
CA CYS A 75 -8.91 -1.79 0.21
C CYS A 75 -9.82 -2.64 1.12
N ARG A 76 -10.48 -3.69 0.60
CA ARG A 76 -11.49 -4.44 1.36
C ARG A 76 -10.84 -5.43 2.32
N LEU A 77 -11.20 -5.35 3.60
CA LEU A 77 -10.92 -6.39 4.60
C LEU A 77 -12.02 -7.46 4.51
N TYR A 78 -11.65 -8.72 4.31
CA TYR A 78 -12.56 -9.87 4.28
C TYR A 78 -12.66 -10.56 5.64
#